data_AF-A0A937GDP7-F1
#
_entry.id   AF-A0A937GDP7-F1
#
_cell.length_a   1.000
_cell.length_b   1.000
_cell.length_c   1.000
_cell.angle_alpha   90.00
_cell.angle_beta   90.00
_cell.angle_gamma   90.00
#
_symmetry.space_group_name_H-M   'P 1'
#
loop_
_entity.id
_entity.type
_entity.pdbx_description
1 polymer ?
#
loop_
_entity_poly.entity_id
_entity_poly.type
_entity_poly.pdbx_seq_one_letter_code
_entity_poly.pdbx_strand_id
1 'polypeptide(L)'
;MRLISNDPEFSWGGTVVVVGVFVVSGLGTGISAMMSAGGRRSDTIGRAAGLLLLLPLFGAAGAQMLPTVILGSLSLHRKTWNPWIRVLFGLLALVQPVVIVVEELLADVSLWRVLGLHMFIATFVALVFMTAPIFRRRRVGR
;
A
#
# COMPACT_ATOMS: atom_id res chain seq x y z
N MET A 1 3.16 21.89 -14.20
CA MET A 1 4.13 21.52 -13.14
C MET A 1 4.53 20.07 -13.34
N ARG A 2 5.81 19.78 -13.64
CA ARG A 2 6.34 18.41 -13.65
C ARG A 2 6.71 18.06 -12.20
N LEU A 3 6.14 16.97 -11.66
CA LEU A 3 6.26 16.55 -10.26
C LEU A 3 7.55 15.74 -9.96
N ILE A 4 8.38 15.48 -10.97
CA ILE A 4 9.64 14.74 -10.83
C ILE A 4 10.73 15.58 -11.52
N SER A 5 11.59 16.20 -10.70
CA SER A 5 12.79 16.93 -11.11
C SER A 5 13.94 15.93 -11.30
N ASN A 6 14.76 16.12 -12.33
CA ASN A 6 15.97 15.32 -12.55
C ASN A 6 17.09 15.66 -11.53
N ASP A 7 16.95 16.79 -10.83
CA ASP A 7 17.76 17.18 -9.68
C ASP A 7 16.82 17.37 -8.47
N PRO A 8 16.61 16.35 -7.63
CA PRO A 8 15.76 16.48 -6.45
C PRO A 8 16.49 17.27 -5.37
N GLU A 9 16.16 18.55 -5.24
CA GLU A 9 16.61 19.36 -4.10
C GLU A 9 15.86 18.91 -2.83
N PHE A 10 16.61 18.53 -1.80
CA PHE A 10 16.04 18.21 -0.49
C PHE A 10 15.32 19.44 0.06
N SER A 11 14.02 19.33 0.34
CA SER A 11 13.26 20.39 0.98
C SER A 11 12.63 19.93 2.29
N TRP A 12 12.71 20.78 3.31
CA TRP A 12 12.01 20.59 4.58
C TRP A 12 10.50 20.50 4.38
N GLY A 13 9.95 21.29 3.45
CA GLY A 13 8.54 21.23 3.08
C GLY A 13 8.11 19.86 2.55
N GLY A 14 8.88 19.28 1.61
CA GLY A 14 8.63 17.94 1.11
C GLY A 14 8.74 16.87 2.20
N THR A 15 9.71 17.01 3.10
CA THR A 15 9.91 16.09 4.23
C THR A 15 8.71 16.11 5.18
N VAL A 16 8.24 17.29 5.57
CA VAL A 16 7.07 17.45 6.45
C VAL A 16 5.83 16.85 5.82
N VAL A 17 5.64 17.02 4.51
CA VAL A 17 4.51 16.42 3.77
C VAL A 17 4.60 14.89 3.82
N VAL A 18 5.76 14.30 3.52
CA VAL A 18 5.95 12.84 3.55
C VAL A 18 5.65 12.29 4.95
N VAL A 19 6.26 12.87 5.99
CA VAL A 19 6.03 12.46 7.38
C VAL A 19 4.55 12.58 7.73
N GLY A 20 3.91 13.71 7.40
CA GLY A 20 2.48 13.94 7.67
C GLY A 20 1.59 12.89 7.00
N VAL A 21 1.85 12.55 5.74
CA VAL A 21 1.11 11.52 5.01
C VAL A 21 1.25 10.15 5.68
N PHE A 22 2.48 9.74 6.04
CA PHE A 22 2.70 8.46 6.72
C PHE A 22 2.02 8.41 8.10
N VAL A 23 2.06 9.50 8.87
CA VAL A 23 1.37 9.60 10.16
C VAL A 23 -0.15 9.45 9.99
N VAL A 24 -0.75 10.19 9.06
CA VAL A 24 -2.20 10.16 8.80
C VAL A 24 -2.64 8.76 8.38
N SER A 25 -1.90 8.11 7.48
CA SER A 25 -2.22 6.76 7.03
C SER A 25 -1.98 5.70 8.09
N GLY A 26 -0.94 5.85 8.92
CA GLY A 26 -0.71 5.04 10.11
C GLY A 26 -1.90 5.09 11.07
N LEU A 27 -2.37 6.30 11.39
CA LEU A 27 -3.58 6.51 12.20
C LEU A 27 -4.81 5.82 11.59
N GLY A 28 -5.00 5.93 10.27
CA GLY A 28 -6.08 5.23 9.58
C GLY A 28 -6.08 3.71 9.80
N THR A 29 -4.92 3.08 9.65
CA THR A 29 -4.79 1.64 9.90
C THR A 29 -4.98 1.27 11.37
N GLY A 30 -4.53 2.11 12.31
CA GLY A 30 -4.73 1.96 13.75
C GLY A 30 -6.21 2.07 14.15
N ILE A 31 -6.93 3.08 13.64
CA ILE A 31 -8.38 3.25 13.84
C ILE A 31 -9.13 2.02 13.30
N SER A 32 -8.80 1.57 12.09
CA SER A 32 -9.41 0.37 11.51
C SER A 32 -9.16 -0.87 12.37
N ALA A 33 -7.96 -1.02 12.95
CA ALA A 33 -7.65 -2.11 13.85
C ALA A 33 -8.46 -2.05 15.15
N MET A 34 -8.50 -0.88 15.80
CA MET A 34 -9.20 -0.66 17.06
C MET A 34 -10.71 -0.90 16.91
N MET A 35 -11.32 -0.30 15.89
CA MET A 35 -12.78 -0.38 15.68
C MET A 35 -13.24 -1.77 15.24
N SER A 36 -12.35 -2.61 14.72
CA SER A 36 -12.68 -4.00 14.36
C SER A 36 -13.14 -4.86 15.54
N ALA A 37 -12.86 -4.45 16.78
CA ALA A 37 -13.32 -5.13 18.00
C ALA A 37 -14.74 -4.74 18.43
N GLY A 38 -15.27 -3.59 17.99
CA GLY A 38 -16.53 -3.02 18.47
C GLY A 38 -17.81 -3.53 17.78
N GLY A 39 -17.75 -4.67 17.10
CA GLY A 39 -18.88 -5.25 16.34
C GLY A 39 -19.01 -4.79 14.88
N ARG A 40 -20.05 -5.26 14.16
CA ARG A 40 -20.18 -5.11 12.69
C ARG A 40 -20.23 -3.66 12.20
N ARG A 41 -20.97 -2.79 12.88
CA ARG A 41 -21.10 -1.37 12.49
C ARG A 41 -19.79 -0.63 12.73
N SER A 42 -19.15 -0.87 13.88
CA SER A 42 -17.85 -0.29 14.21
C SER A 42 -16.75 -0.75 13.23
N ASP A 43 -16.68 -2.05 12.91
CA ASP A 43 -15.76 -2.60 11.91
C ASP A 43 -15.93 -1.95 10.53
N THR A 44 -17.17 -1.68 10.11
CA THR A 44 -17.45 -1.04 8.81
C THR A 44 -16.98 0.43 8.80
N ILE A 45 -17.26 1.18 9.86
CA ILE A 45 -16.82 2.58 9.99
C ILE A 45 -15.29 2.65 10.06
N GLY A 46 -14.67 1.77 10.86
CA GLY A 46 -13.22 1.70 11.01
C GLY A 46 -12.50 1.44 9.69
N ARG A 47 -13.04 0.54 8.86
CA ARG A 47 -12.50 0.28 7.52
C ARG A 47 -12.68 1.46 6.56
N ALA A 48 -13.84 2.12 6.58
CA ALA A 48 -14.07 3.30 5.75
C ALA A 48 -13.11 4.43 6.14
N ALA A 49 -12.96 4.72 7.43
CA ALA A 49 -11.99 5.67 7.95
C ALA A 49 -10.55 5.28 7.57
N GLY A 50 -10.20 3.99 7.75
CA GLY A 50 -8.90 3.45 7.38
C GLY A 50 -8.58 3.64 5.90
N LEU A 51 -9.53 3.36 5.00
CA LEU A 51 -9.38 3.57 3.56
C LEU A 51 -9.22 5.05 3.21
N LEU A 52 -10.05 5.93 3.78
CA LEU A 52 -10.00 7.36 3.51
C LEU A 52 -8.66 7.98 3.95
N LEU A 53 -8.18 7.62 5.14
CA LEU A 53 -6.91 8.12 5.68
C LEU A 53 -5.68 7.46 5.02
N LEU A 54 -5.87 6.37 4.27
CA LEU A 54 -4.83 5.76 3.44
C LEU A 54 -4.65 6.49 2.10
N LEU A 55 -5.67 7.20 1.60
CA LEU A 55 -5.63 7.86 0.28
C LEU A 55 -4.44 8.81 0.08
N PRO A 56 -4.02 9.62 1.08
CA PRO A 56 -2.88 10.52 0.91
C PRO A 56 -1.56 9.81 0.54
N LEU A 57 -1.34 8.55 0.98
CA LEU A 57 -0.15 7.78 0.60
C LEU A 57 -0.06 7.52 -0.90
N PHE A 58 -1.20 7.53 -1.58
CA PHE A 58 -1.28 7.28 -3.02
C PHE A 58 -1.39 8.58 -3.83
N GLY A 59 -1.06 9.72 -3.21
CA GLY A 59 -0.85 10.96 -3.94
C GLY A 59 0.46 10.95 -4.76
N ALA A 60 0.48 11.70 -5.86
CA ALA A 60 1.66 11.90 -6.71
C ALA A 60 2.36 10.57 -7.10
N ALA A 61 3.61 10.37 -6.66
CA ALA A 61 4.41 9.19 -7.00
C ALA A 61 3.84 7.88 -6.41
N GLY A 62 3.04 7.94 -5.34
CA GLY A 62 2.40 6.77 -4.75
C GLY A 62 1.18 6.26 -5.53
N ALA A 63 0.62 7.06 -6.45
CA ALA A 63 -0.60 6.70 -7.19
C ALA A 63 -0.44 5.40 -8.00
N GLN A 64 0.75 5.20 -8.58
CA GLN A 64 1.08 3.98 -9.33
C GLN A 64 1.10 2.72 -8.45
N MET A 65 1.32 2.87 -7.13
CA MET A 65 1.36 1.76 -6.18
C MET A 65 -0.05 1.33 -5.74
N LEU A 66 -1.06 2.21 -5.88
CA LEU A 66 -2.41 1.97 -5.40
C LEU A 66 -3.02 0.66 -5.92
N PRO A 67 -3.02 0.36 -7.24
CA PRO A 67 -3.65 -0.86 -7.74
C PRO A 67 -3.00 -2.11 -7.13
N THR A 68 -1.67 -2.13 -7.07
CA THR A 68 -0.89 -3.22 -6.48
C THR A 68 -1.20 -3.41 -5.00
N VAL A 69 -1.20 -2.32 -4.21
CA VAL A 69 -1.43 -2.41 -2.77
C VAL A 69 -2.87 -2.86 -2.49
N ILE A 70 -3.87 -2.31 -3.18
CA ILE A 70 -5.26 -2.69 -2.98
C ILE A 70 -5.52 -4.14 -3.40
N LEU A 71 -5.10 -4.53 -4.61
CA LEU A 71 -5.31 -5.88 -5.13
C LEU A 71 -4.50 -6.94 -4.36
N GLY A 72 -3.24 -6.63 -4.02
CA GLY A 72 -2.38 -7.48 -3.21
C GLY A 72 -2.96 -7.69 -1.80
N SER A 73 -3.44 -6.63 -1.17
CA SER A 73 -4.08 -6.72 0.15
C SER A 73 -5.40 -7.50 0.11
N LEU A 74 -6.20 -7.36 -0.95
CA LEU A 74 -7.41 -8.16 -1.13
C LEU A 74 -7.06 -9.64 -1.33
N SER A 75 -6.09 -9.96 -2.18
CA SER A 75 -5.63 -11.34 -2.42
C SER A 75 -5.14 -12.04 -1.14
N LEU A 76 -4.34 -11.33 -0.33
CA LEU A 76 -3.72 -11.89 0.87
C LEU A 76 -4.66 -11.95 2.06
N HIS A 77 -5.42 -10.89 2.35
CA HIS A 77 -6.14 -10.74 3.63
C HIS A 77 -7.60 -11.20 3.57
N ARG A 78 -8.23 -11.24 2.39
CA ARG A 78 -9.62 -11.74 2.23
C ARG A 78 -9.68 -13.25 2.06
N LYS A 79 -9.35 -14.00 3.12
CA LYS A 79 -9.33 -15.48 3.12
C LYS A 79 -10.70 -16.14 2.85
N THR A 80 -11.81 -15.41 2.99
CA THR A 80 -13.17 -15.95 2.78
C THR A 80 -13.63 -15.94 1.31
N TRP A 81 -12.85 -15.35 0.41
CA TRP A 81 -13.20 -15.31 -1.02
C TRP A 81 -12.78 -16.59 -1.73
N ASN A 82 -13.39 -16.82 -2.90
CA ASN A 82 -13.01 -17.91 -3.79
C ASN A 82 -11.48 -17.85 -4.06
N PRO A 83 -10.75 -18.96 -3.88
CA PRO A 83 -9.30 -19.00 -4.12
C PRO A 83 -8.90 -18.49 -5.51
N TRP A 84 -9.71 -18.75 -6.54
CA TRP A 84 -9.43 -18.29 -7.91
C TRP A 84 -9.46 -16.78 -8.04
N ILE A 85 -10.43 -16.10 -7.42
CA ILE A 85 -10.51 -14.63 -7.40
C ILE A 85 -9.29 -14.05 -6.68
N ARG A 86 -8.84 -14.71 -5.60
CA ARG A 86 -7.65 -14.29 -4.85
C ARG A 86 -6.38 -14.46 -5.68
N VAL A 87 -6.25 -15.57 -6.41
CA VAL A 87 -5.12 -15.79 -7.33
C VAL A 87 -5.14 -14.74 -8.43
N LEU A 88 -6.29 -14.48 -9.07
CA LEU A 88 -6.43 -13.45 -10.10
C LEU A 88 -6.00 -12.07 -9.58
N PHE A 89 -6.47 -11.67 -8.39
CA PHE A 89 -6.08 -10.38 -7.80
C PHE A 89 -4.60 -10.34 -7.41
N GLY A 90 -4.03 -11.47 -6.99
CA GLY A 90 -2.59 -11.60 -6.73
C GLY A 90 -1.77 -11.43 -8.01
N LEU A 91 -2.19 -12.07 -9.11
CA LEU A 91 -1.54 -11.92 -10.42
C LEU A 91 -1.65 -10.49 -10.95
N LEU A 92 -2.83 -9.88 -10.86
CA LEU A 92 -3.04 -8.50 -11.29
C LEU A 92 -2.22 -7.50 -10.45
N ALA A 93 -2.06 -7.76 -9.14
CA ALA A 93 -1.21 -6.94 -8.28
C ALA A 93 0.27 -7.00 -8.70
N LEU A 94 0.73 -8.12 -9.25
CA LEU A 94 2.13 -8.27 -9.67
C LEU A 94 2.45 -7.59 -10.99
N VAL A 95 1.46 -7.23 -11.81
CA VAL A 95 1.69 -6.64 -13.15
C VAL A 95 2.56 -5.39 -13.06
N GLN A 96 2.21 -4.43 -12.22
CA GLN A 96 2.92 -3.15 -12.15
C GLN A 96 4.34 -3.27 -11.55
N PRO A 97 4.57 -3.97 -10.43
CA PRO A 97 5.92 -4.21 -9.92
C PRO A 97 6.80 -4.98 -10.88
N VAL A 98 6.26 -5.98 -11.60
CA VAL A 98 7.04 -6.77 -12.56
C VAL A 98 7.46 -5.92 -13.75
N VAL A 99 6.59 -5.06 -14.29
CA VAL A 99 6.96 -4.14 -15.37
C VAL A 99 8.14 -3.26 -14.95
N ILE A 100 8.10 -2.68 -13.75
CA ILE A 100 9.19 -1.83 -13.24
C ILE A 100 10.47 -2.63 -13.03
N VAL A 101 10.39 -3.83 -12.44
CA VAL A 101 11.56 -4.69 -12.23
C VAL A 101 12.21 -5.08 -13.56
N VAL A 102 11.41 -5.41 -14.57
CA VAL A 102 11.90 -5.80 -15.91
C VAL A 102 12.56 -4.61 -16.61
N GLU A 103 11.93 -3.44 -16.60
CA GLU A 103 12.51 -2.21 -17.16
C GLU A 103 13.84 -1.86 -16.49
N GLU A 104 13.93 -2.03 -15.17
CA GLU A 104 15.12 -1.74 -14.38
C GLU A 104 16.24 -2.78 -14.62
N LEU A 105 15.90 -4.05 -14.84
CA LEU A 105 16.87 -5.13 -15.10
C LEU A 105 17.46 -5.06 -16.51
N LEU A 106 16.72 -4.52 -17.48
CA LEU A 106 17.18 -4.29 -18.85
C LEU A 106 18.14 -3.08 -18.97
N ALA A 107 18.24 -2.27 -17.92
CA ALA A 107 19.18 -1.16 -17.83
C ALA A 107 20.54 -1.60 -17.24
N ASP A 108 21.55 -0.72 -17.32
CA ASP A 108 22.86 -1.00 -16.75
C ASP A 108 22.79 -1.28 -15.24
N VAL A 109 23.29 -2.46 -14.85
CA VAL A 109 23.19 -2.96 -13.47
C VAL A 109 24.24 -2.28 -12.59
N SER A 110 23.79 -1.52 -11.59
CA SER A 110 24.65 -0.93 -10.55
C SER A 110 24.18 -1.34 -9.15
N LEU A 111 25.11 -1.34 -8.17
CA LEU A 111 24.78 -1.71 -6.79
C LEU A 111 23.67 -0.85 -6.18
N TRP A 112 23.66 0.45 -6.48
CA TRP A 112 22.62 1.38 -6.02
C TRP A 112 21.25 1.06 -6.61
N ARG A 113 21.19 0.61 -7.86
CA ARG A 113 19.93 0.15 -8.48
C ARG A 113 19.42 -1.12 -7.83
N VAL A 114 20.29 -2.10 -7.57
CA VAL A 114 19.90 -3.34 -6.87
C VAL A 114 19.36 -3.01 -5.48
N LEU A 115 20.02 -2.13 -4.74
CA LEU A 115 19.54 -1.70 -3.41
C LEU A 115 18.20 -0.95 -3.50
N GLY A 116 18.06 -0.06 -4.48
CA GLY A 116 16.80 0.64 -4.77
C GLY A 116 15.65 -0.31 -5.06
N LEU A 117 15.90 -1.35 -5.87
CA LEU A 117 14.93 -2.39 -6.20
C LEU A 117 14.47 -3.17 -4.96
N HIS A 118 15.40 -3.54 -4.08
CA HIS A 118 15.08 -4.23 -2.83
C HIS A 118 14.23 -3.35 -1.90
N MET A 119 14.61 -2.06 -1.74
CA MET A 119 13.83 -1.11 -0.95
C MET A 119 12.44 -0.87 -1.53
N PHE A 120 12.33 -0.83 -2.87
CA PHE A 120 11.08 -0.72 -3.58
C PHE A 120 10.16 -1.92 -3.30
N ILE A 121 10.66 -3.15 -3.48
CA ILE A 121 9.91 -4.38 -3.17
C ILE A 121 9.49 -4.40 -1.69
N ALA A 122 10.42 -4.09 -0.78
CA ALA A 122 10.15 -4.02 0.66
C ALA A 122 9.02 -3.03 0.98
N THR A 123 8.96 -1.89 0.28
CA THR A 123 7.89 -0.90 0.46
C THR A 123 6.52 -1.44 0.06
N PHE A 124 6.43 -2.15 -1.08
CA PHE A 124 5.17 -2.80 -1.48
C PHE A 124 4.70 -3.82 -0.44
N VAL A 125 5.61 -4.69 0.00
CA VAL A 125 5.33 -5.69 1.02
C VAL A 125 4.85 -5.01 2.30
N ALA A 126 5.58 -4.01 2.78
CA ALA A 126 5.24 -3.26 3.99
C ALA A 126 3.83 -2.64 3.89
N LEU A 127 3.49 -1.96 2.80
CA LEU A 127 2.18 -1.34 2.62
C LEU A 127 1.04 -2.37 2.54
N VAL A 128 1.26 -3.49 1.87
CA VAL A 128 0.27 -4.58 1.78
C VAL A 128 0.01 -5.21 3.15
N PHE A 129 1.04 -5.39 3.97
CA PHE A 129 0.88 -5.89 5.34
C PHE A 129 0.29 -4.84 6.29
N MET A 130 0.70 -3.59 6.18
CA MET A 130 0.20 -2.46 6.97
C MET A 130 -1.31 -2.29 6.80
N THR A 131 -1.85 -2.53 5.60
CA THR A 131 -3.28 -2.43 5.30
C THR A 131 -4.11 -3.64 5.73
N ALA A 132 -3.49 -4.67 6.34
CA ALA A 132 -4.19 -5.86 6.81
C ALA A 132 -5.42 -5.57 7.71
N PRO A 133 -5.40 -4.62 8.66
CA PRO A 133 -6.56 -4.33 9.50
C PRO A 133 -7.80 -3.86 8.72
N ILE A 134 -7.58 -3.24 7.56
CA ILE A 134 -8.65 -2.72 6.70
C ILE A 134 -9.33 -3.87 5.94
N PHE A 135 -8.55 -4.83 5.43
CA PHE A 135 -9.05 -5.86 4.54
C PHE A 135 -9.35 -7.20 5.23
N ARG A 136 -8.78 -7.46 6.40
CA ARG A 136 -9.02 -8.70 7.14
C ARG A 136 -10.42 -8.70 7.74
N ARG A 137 -11.23 -9.69 7.37
CA ARG A 137 -12.52 -9.95 8.02
C ARG A 137 -12.26 -10.75 9.31
N ARG A 138 -12.44 -10.15 10.49
CA ARG A 138 -12.47 -10.91 11.74
C ARG A 138 -13.84 -11.57 11.88
N ARG A 139 -13.87 -12.87 12.20
CA ARG A 139 -15.12 -13.53 12.63
C ARG A 139 -15.49 -12.89 13.95
N VAL A 140 -16.53 -12.06 13.94
CA VAL A 140 -17.21 -11.67 15.18
C VAL A 140 -17.79 -12.97 15.72
N GLY A 141 -17.27 -13.42 16.87
CA GLY A 141 -17.81 -14.59 17.57
C GLY A 141 -19.31 -14.40 17.73
N ARG A 142 -20.07 -15.45 17.37
CA ARG A 142 -21.42 -15.64 17.90
C ARG A 142 -21.27 -16.19 19.31
#